data_AF-A0A956F332-F1
#
_entry.id   AF-A0A956F332-F1
#
_cell.length_a   1.000
_cell.length_b   1.000
_cell.length_c   1.000
_cell.angle_alpha   90.00
_cell.angle_beta   90.00
_cell.angle_gamma   90.00
#
_symmetry.space_group_name_H-M   'P 1'
#
loop_
_entity.id
_entity.type
_entity.pdbx_description
1 polymer ?
#
loop_
_entity_poly.entity_id
_entity_poly.type
_entity_poly.pdbx_seq_one_letter_code
_entity_poly.pdbx_strand_id
1 'polypeptide(L)'
;MSACVGRLAVLITGAPLPHTEQRRGGFTKLIREQARGAWGGEWLDVDLPGGATLPAPEELAGVIVTGSAAHLTDQEPWMLRGLEWLRSLTDAGTPILGICFGHQMLGEALGGRVDRNPRGREIGSV
;
A
#
# COMPACT_ATOMS: atom_id res chain seq x y z
N MET A 1 22.89 21.81 -2.06
CA MET A 1 22.47 20.83 -1.03
C MET A 1 21.77 19.71 -1.78
N SER A 2 22.39 18.53 -1.89
CA SER A 2 21.74 17.37 -2.51
C SER A 2 20.59 16.98 -1.59
N ALA A 3 19.34 17.13 -2.03
CA ALA A 3 18.22 16.60 -1.28
C ALA A 3 18.47 15.10 -1.12
N CYS A 4 18.57 14.60 0.12
CA CYS A 4 18.51 13.16 0.34
C CYS A 4 17.19 12.70 -0.28
N VAL A 5 17.27 11.89 -1.34
CA VAL A 5 16.09 11.33 -1.96
C VAL A 5 15.49 10.39 -0.93
N GLY A 6 14.30 10.72 -0.41
CA GLY A 6 13.59 9.88 0.55
C GLY A 6 13.40 8.45 0.03
N ARG A 7 13.13 7.50 0.93
CA ARG A 7 12.92 6.09 0.55
C ARG A 7 11.56 5.93 -0.10
N LEU A 8 11.43 5.04 -1.08
CA LEU A 8 10.13 4.62 -1.60
C LEU A 8 9.62 3.46 -0.74
N ALA A 9 8.57 3.71 0.05
CA ALA A 9 8.02 2.69 0.92
C ALA A 9 7.01 1.80 0.18
N VAL A 10 7.06 0.50 0.44
CA VAL A 10 5.99 -0.44 0.10
C VAL A 10 5.27 -0.81 1.39
N LEU A 11 4.06 -0.27 1.57
CA LEU A 11 3.18 -0.62 2.68
C LEU A 11 2.50 -1.96 2.35
N ILE A 12 2.98 -3.02 2.99
CA ILE A 12 2.49 -4.39 2.80
C ILE A 12 1.23 -4.57 3.65
N THR A 13 0.13 -4.92 2.98
CA THR A 13 -1.20 -5.12 3.57
C THR A 13 -1.65 -6.57 3.53
N GLY A 14 -0.81 -7.46 3.00
CA GLY A 14 -1.08 -8.88 2.84
C GLY A 14 -0.08 -9.55 1.91
N ALA A 15 -0.33 -10.83 1.63
CA ALA A 15 0.47 -11.62 0.70
C ALA A 15 -0.37 -12.09 -0.50
N PRO A 16 0.24 -12.41 -1.65
CA PRO A 16 -0.45 -13.10 -2.73
C PRO A 16 -0.98 -14.45 -2.26
N LEU A 17 -1.93 -15.03 -3.01
CA LEU A 17 -2.34 -16.42 -2.77
C LEU A 17 -1.14 -17.37 -2.91
N PRO A 18 -1.03 -18.46 -2.13
CA PRO A 18 0.17 -19.30 -2.09
C PRO A 18 0.67 -19.77 -3.46
N HIS A 19 -0.25 -20.18 -4.34
CA HIS A 19 0.12 -20.62 -5.69
C HIS A 19 0.69 -19.49 -6.56
N THR A 20 0.16 -18.27 -6.41
CA THR A 20 0.68 -17.07 -7.10
C THR A 20 2.04 -16.70 -6.54
N GLU A 21 2.18 -16.69 -5.22
CA GLU A 21 3.44 -16.37 -4.56
C GLU A 21 4.56 -17.34 -4.97
N GLN A 22 4.30 -18.65 -5.01
CA GLN A 22 5.28 -19.63 -5.48
C GLN A 22 5.74 -19.38 -6.92
N ARG A 23 4.84 -18.93 -7.81
CA ARG A 23 5.14 -18.73 -9.24
C ARG A 23 5.72 -17.36 -9.56
N ARG A 24 5.38 -16.34 -8.79
CA ARG A 24 5.65 -14.93 -9.11
C ARG A 24 6.46 -14.21 -8.03
N GLY A 25 6.37 -14.66 -6.78
CA GLY A 25 6.90 -14.03 -5.58
C GLY A 25 5.90 -13.07 -4.93
N GLY A 26 6.33 -12.43 -3.83
CA GLY A 26 5.53 -11.48 -3.06
C GLY A 26 5.25 -10.17 -3.80
N PHE A 27 4.34 -9.36 -3.26
CA PHE A 27 3.95 -8.07 -3.86
C PHE A 27 5.13 -7.09 -4.00
N THR A 28 6.03 -7.04 -3.02
CA THR A 28 7.22 -6.16 -3.06
C THR A 28 8.10 -6.45 -4.26
N LYS A 29 8.33 -7.74 -4.56
CA LYS A 29 9.08 -8.16 -5.75
C LYS A 29 8.39 -7.70 -7.03
N LEU A 30 7.08 -7.93 -7.16
CA LEU A 30 6.32 -7.58 -8.36
C LEU A 30 6.29 -6.06 -8.60
N ILE A 31 6.10 -5.28 -7.55
CA ILE A 31 6.15 -3.82 -7.61
C ILE A 31 7.52 -3.34 -8.08
N ARG A 32 8.59 -3.85 -7.47
CA ARG A 32 9.97 -3.48 -7.84
C ARG A 32 10.32 -3.88 -9.27
N GLU A 33 9.82 -5.03 -9.73
CA GLU A 33 9.98 -5.47 -11.13
C GLU A 33 9.28 -4.52 -12.11
N GLN A 34 8.06 -4.08 -11.80
CA GLN A 34 7.30 -3.16 -12.65
C GLN A 34 7.86 -1.73 -12.62
N ALA A 35 8.43 -1.30 -11.49
CA ALA A 35 9.05 0.01 -11.32
C ALA A 35 10.50 0.08 -11.84
N ARG A 36 11.02 -0.99 -12.45
CA ARG A 36 12.38 -1.01 -13.01
C ARG A 36 12.58 0.14 -14.00
N GLY A 37 13.66 0.88 -13.81
CA GLY A 37 13.99 2.04 -14.63
C GLY A 37 13.25 3.33 -14.26
N ALA A 38 12.18 3.27 -13.46
CA ALA A 38 11.48 4.44 -12.93
C ALA A 38 12.00 4.88 -11.55
N TRP A 39 12.51 3.94 -10.74
CA TRP A 39 13.08 4.22 -9.43
C TRP A 39 14.44 3.55 -9.25
N GLY A 40 15.45 4.35 -8.87
CA GLY A 40 16.80 3.88 -8.55
C GLY A 40 17.23 4.15 -7.11
N GLY A 41 16.33 4.70 -6.28
CA GLY A 41 16.60 5.01 -4.87
C GLY A 41 16.38 3.82 -3.94
N GLU A 42 16.48 4.08 -2.65
CA GLU A 42 16.25 3.08 -1.61
C GLU A 42 14.78 2.68 -1.49
N TRP A 43 14.56 1.43 -1.10
CA TRP A 43 13.24 0.86 -0.82
C TRP A 43 13.08 0.59 0.67
N LEU A 44 11.87 0.77 1.18
CA LEU A 44 11.52 0.42 2.56
C LEU A 44 10.27 -0.46 2.55
N ASP A 45 10.38 -1.69 3.05
CA ASP A 45 9.23 -2.58 3.22
C ASP A 45 8.62 -2.37 4.61
N VAL A 46 7.30 -2.15 4.68
CA VAL A 46 6.59 -1.87 5.93
C VAL A 46 5.43 -2.84 6.06
N ASP A 47 5.58 -3.86 6.93
CA ASP A 47 4.53 -4.85 7.21
C ASP A 47 3.49 -4.29 8.17
N LEU A 48 2.39 -3.78 7.62
CA LEU A 48 1.35 -3.12 8.40
C LEU A 48 0.56 -4.10 9.30
N PRO A 49 0.08 -5.26 8.81
CA PRO A 49 -0.51 -6.28 9.68
C PRO A 49 0.47 -6.81 10.74
N GLY A 50 1.76 -6.95 10.39
CA GLY A 50 2.82 -7.36 11.32
C GLY A 50 3.19 -6.31 12.37
N GLY A 51 2.59 -5.11 12.31
CA GLY A 51 2.80 -4.06 13.30
C GLY A 51 4.13 -3.31 13.15
N ALA A 52 4.71 -3.29 11.95
CA ALA A 52 5.91 -2.51 11.67
C ALA A 52 5.70 -1.03 12.01
N THR A 53 6.76 -0.37 12.48
CA THR A 53 6.76 1.08 12.72
C THR A 53 6.52 1.82 11.41
N LEU A 54 5.58 2.76 11.45
CA LEU A 54 5.25 3.60 10.30
C LEU A 54 6.21 4.80 10.26
N PRO A 55 6.97 5.00 9.16
CA PRO A 55 7.93 6.09 9.05
C PRO A 55 7.24 7.45 8.93
N ALA A 56 7.95 8.50 9.33
CA ALA A 56 7.46 9.86 9.19
C ALA A 56 7.43 10.30 7.70
N PRO A 57 6.52 11.20 7.29
CA PRO A 57 6.41 11.64 5.90
C PRO A 57 7.71 12.16 5.31
N GLU A 58 8.55 12.83 6.12
CA GLU A 58 9.81 13.45 5.68
C GLU A 58 10.89 12.41 5.33
N GLU A 59 10.73 11.17 5.76
CA GLU A 59 11.64 10.06 5.43
C GLU A 59 11.35 9.44 4.05
N LEU A 60 10.24 9.81 3.42
CA LEU A 60 9.66 9.12 2.28
C LEU A 60 9.64 9.99 1.02
N ALA A 61 10.08 9.40 -0.09
CA ALA A 61 9.83 9.99 -1.41
C ALA A 61 8.42 9.66 -1.93
N GLY A 62 7.78 8.65 -1.35
CA GLY A 62 6.43 8.20 -1.71
C GLY A 62 6.11 6.85 -1.09
N VAL A 63 4.85 6.43 -1.24
CA VAL A 63 4.34 5.16 -0.70
C VAL A 63 3.56 4.39 -1.76
N ILE A 64 3.81 3.09 -1.87
CA ILE A 64 3.00 2.15 -2.64
C ILE A 64 2.29 1.22 -1.65
N VAL A 65 0.96 1.24 -1.63
CA VAL A 65 0.13 0.39 -0.78
C VAL A 65 -0.31 -0.83 -1.57
N THR A 66 0.04 -2.02 -1.09
CA THR A 66 -0.25 -3.27 -1.80
C THR A 66 -1.74 -3.62 -1.81
N GLY A 67 -2.09 -4.66 -2.58
CA GLY A 67 -3.37 -5.34 -2.43
C GLY A 67 -3.40 -6.22 -1.16
N SER A 68 -4.59 -6.76 -0.85
CA SER A 68 -4.78 -7.72 0.23
C SER A 68 -5.98 -8.62 -0.09
N ALA A 69 -6.02 -9.78 0.55
CA ALA A 69 -7.22 -10.60 0.62
C ALA A 69 -8.21 -10.12 1.71
N ALA A 70 -7.80 -9.17 2.55
CA ALA A 70 -8.64 -8.59 3.59
C ALA A 70 -9.77 -7.72 3.02
N HIS A 71 -10.81 -7.51 3.81
CA HIS A 71 -11.89 -6.58 3.49
C HIS A 71 -11.78 -5.35 4.37
N LEU A 72 -11.76 -4.16 3.77
CA LEU A 72 -11.58 -2.92 4.55
C LEU A 72 -12.75 -2.66 5.51
N THR A 73 -13.93 -3.18 5.17
CA THR A 73 -15.13 -3.14 6.01
C THR A 73 -14.97 -3.87 7.34
N ASP A 74 -13.98 -4.75 7.48
CA ASP A 74 -13.73 -5.47 8.73
C ASP A 74 -13.04 -4.56 9.77
N GLN A 75 -12.45 -3.45 9.34
CA GLN A 75 -11.90 -2.39 10.20
C GLN A 75 -10.95 -2.89 11.30
N GLU A 76 -10.10 -3.87 10.97
CA GLU A 76 -9.10 -4.40 11.89
C GLU A 76 -8.18 -3.28 12.43
N PRO A 77 -7.63 -3.40 13.66
CA PRO A 77 -6.84 -2.33 14.28
C PRO A 77 -5.66 -1.84 13.43
N TRP A 78 -5.01 -2.74 12.69
CA TRP A 78 -3.92 -2.36 11.78
C TRP A 78 -4.41 -1.55 10.58
N MET A 79 -5.65 -1.76 10.12
CA MET A 79 -6.26 -0.99 9.05
C MET A 79 -6.51 0.43 9.53
N LEU A 80 -7.12 0.60 10.71
CA LEU A 80 -7.43 1.92 11.29
C LEU A 80 -6.16 2.76 11.47
N ARG A 81 -5.11 2.15 12.05
CA ARG A 81 -3.78 2.77 12.15
C ARG A 81 -3.20 3.13 10.77
N GLY A 82 -3.38 2.25 9.79
CA GLY A 82 -2.96 2.52 8.41
C GLY A 82 -3.72 3.69 7.78
N LEU A 83 -5.03 3.81 8.01
CA LEU A 83 -5.86 4.92 7.52
C LEU A 83 -5.41 6.26 8.12
N GLU A 84 -5.11 6.30 9.43
CA GLU A 84 -4.56 7.48 10.10
C GLU A 84 -3.22 7.90 9.51
N TRP A 85 -2.32 6.94 9.25
CA TRP A 85 -1.03 7.23 8.64
C TRP A 85 -1.15 7.66 7.17
N LEU A 86 -2.05 7.07 6.40
CA LEU A 86 -2.31 7.52 5.03
C LEU A 86 -2.84 8.96 5.02
N ARG A 87 -3.69 9.35 5.98
CA ARG A 87 -4.13 10.75 6.13
C ARG A 87 -2.96 11.69 6.42
N SER A 88 -2.07 11.34 7.33
CA SER A 88 -0.92 12.22 7.64
C SER A 88 0.04 12.37 6.46
N LEU A 89 0.24 11.31 5.66
CA LEU A 89 1.01 11.37 4.42
C LEU A 89 0.34 12.29 3.38
N THR A 90 -0.99 12.22 3.24
CA THR A 90 -1.71 13.10 2.32
C THR A 90 -1.66 14.57 2.76
N ASP A 91 -1.76 14.83 4.07
CA ASP A 91 -1.65 16.18 4.63
C ASP A 91 -0.24 16.76 4.42
N ALA A 92 0.80 15.90 4.45
CA ALA A 92 2.18 16.27 4.15
C ALA A 92 2.50 16.38 2.64
N GLY A 93 1.55 16.05 1.76
CA GLY A 93 1.76 16.05 0.32
C GLY A 93 2.64 14.91 -0.20
N THR A 94 2.83 13.84 0.58
CA THR A 94 3.59 12.66 0.13
C THR A 94 2.84 11.93 -0.99
N PRO A 95 3.49 11.58 -2.11
CA PRO A 95 2.85 10.81 -3.18
C PRO A 95 2.47 9.40 -2.73
N ILE A 96 1.23 8.97 -3.00
CA ILE A 96 0.72 7.64 -2.64
C ILE A 96 0.10 6.95 -3.85
N LEU A 97 0.49 5.70 -4.10
CA LEU A 97 -0.14 4.79 -5.05
C LEU A 97 -0.84 3.65 -4.29
N GLY A 98 -2.16 3.54 -4.39
CA GLY A 98 -2.92 2.43 -3.84
C GLY A 98 -3.25 1.37 -4.91
N ILE A 99 -2.98 0.08 -4.62
CA ILE A 99 -3.26 -1.03 -5.53
C ILE A 99 -4.35 -1.92 -4.93
N CYS A 100 -5.48 -2.10 -5.63
CA CYS A 100 -6.61 -2.92 -5.15
C CYS A 100 -7.05 -2.49 -3.73
N PHE A 101 -6.94 -3.36 -2.72
CA PHE A 101 -7.18 -3.00 -1.31
C PHE A 101 -6.46 -1.71 -0.88
N GLY A 102 -5.24 -1.45 -1.37
CA GLY A 102 -4.53 -0.20 -1.10
C GLY A 102 -5.24 1.05 -1.63
N HIS A 103 -5.93 0.97 -2.78
CA HIS A 103 -6.74 2.11 -3.25
C HIS A 103 -7.99 2.31 -2.39
N GLN A 104 -8.53 1.23 -1.81
CA GLN A 104 -9.69 1.30 -0.93
C GLN A 104 -9.28 2.02 0.36
N MET A 105 -8.15 1.63 0.95
CA MET A 105 -7.60 2.31 2.11
C MET A 105 -7.36 3.80 1.84
N LEU A 106 -6.76 4.15 0.70
CA LEU A 106 -6.52 5.55 0.35
C LEU A 106 -7.84 6.33 0.17
N GLY A 107 -8.84 5.74 -0.49
CA GLY A 107 -10.16 6.35 -0.66
C GLY A 107 -10.85 6.61 0.67
N GLU A 108 -10.86 5.64 1.58
CA GLU A 108 -11.42 5.76 2.93
C GLU A 108 -10.64 6.78 3.80
N ALA A 109 -9.31 6.79 3.69
CA ALA A 109 -8.46 7.77 4.37
C ALA A 109 -8.83 9.20 3.96
N LEU A 110 -9.08 9.43 2.67
CA LEU A 110 -9.45 10.73 2.11
C LEU A 110 -10.94 11.10 2.25
N GLY A 111 -11.71 10.35 3.07
CA GLY A 111 -13.12 10.65 3.36
C GLY A 111 -14.12 10.07 2.35
N GLY A 112 -13.66 9.23 1.43
CA GLY A 112 -14.54 8.35 0.66
C GLY A 112 -15.16 7.26 1.54
N ARG A 113 -16.06 6.47 0.95
CA ARG A 113 -16.71 5.32 1.61
C ARG A 113 -16.41 4.06 0.84
N VAL A 114 -15.82 3.08 1.51
CA VAL A 114 -15.65 1.72 1.00
C VAL A 114 -16.71 0.80 1.61
N ASP A 115 -17.38 0.01 0.78
CA ASP A 115 -18.43 -0.90 1.22
C ASP A 115 -18.50 -2.17 0.37
N ARG A 116 -19.27 -3.17 0.81
CA ARG A 116 -19.52 -4.40 0.08
C ARG A 116 -20.30 -4.09 -1.20
N ASN A 117 -19.82 -4.62 -2.33
CA ASN A 117 -20.57 -4.57 -3.58
C ASN A 117 -21.83 -5.45 -3.46
N PRO A 118 -23.05 -4.90 -3.60
CA PRO A 118 -24.29 -5.70 -3.53
C PRO A 118 -24.40 -6.72 -4.66
N ARG A 119 -23.64 -6.57 -5.76
CA ARG A 119 -23.57 -7.54 -6.87
C ARG A 119 -22.49 -8.61 -6.67
N GLY A 120 -21.80 -8.59 -5.54
CA GLY A 120 -20.74 -9.55 -5.23
C GLY A 120 -19.39 -9.20 -5.85
N ARG A 121 -18.49 -10.18 -5.86
CA ARG A 121 -17.09 -10.01 -6.27
C ARG A 121 -16.98 -10.01 -7.79
N GLU A 122 -16.23 -9.05 -8.32
CA GLU A 122 -15.89 -8.96 -9.75
C GLU A 122 -14.48 -9.53 -9.99
N ILE A 123 -14.34 -10.39 -11.00
CA ILE A 123 -13.07 -11.00 -11.42
C ILE A 123 -13.05 -11.03 -12.95
N GLY A 124 -11.98 -10.55 -13.57
CA GLY A 124 -11.81 -10.59 -15.02
C GLY A 124 -10.48 -9.95 -15.46
N SER A 125 -10.28 -9.88 -16.76
CA SER A 125 -9.23 -9.11 -17.42
C SER A 125 -9.88 -8.14 -18.40
N VAL A 126 -9.28 -6.95 -18.56
CA VAL A 126 -9.64 -5.99 -19.61
C VAL A 126 -8.68 -6.10 -20.79
#